data_AF-A0A8T4RT72-F1
#
_entry.id   AF-A0A8T4RT72-F1
#
_cell.length_a   1.000
_cell.length_b   1.000
_cell.length_c   1.000
_cell.angle_alpha   90.00
_cell.angle_beta   90.00
_cell.angle_gamma   90.00
#
_symmetry.space_group_name_H-M   'P 1'
#
loop_
_entity.id
_entity.type
_entity.pdbx_description
1 polymer ?
#
loop_
_entity_poly.entity_id
_entity_poly.type
_entity_poly.pdbx_seq_one_letter_code
_entity_poly.pdbx_strand_id
1 'polypeptide(L)'
;MWVLLLKLESKYQFLGRLAIKHQVSMTGYPLSYYKDSNHLYLIQCGFMFGQEKNKINLIKDIKKQPEYVQSEMKNDFAILVTKQPPFTEVFWDPRIIRPSPTII
;
A
#
# COMPACT_ATOMS: atom_id res chain seq x y z
N MET A 1 12.82 -3.41 23.38
CA MET A 1 12.02 -3.52 22.14
C MET A 1 12.93 -3.15 20.98
N TRP A 2 13.22 -4.08 20.06
CA TRP A 2 14.12 -3.81 18.93
C TRP A 2 13.28 -3.23 17.79
N VAL A 3 13.61 -2.00 17.35
CA VAL A 3 12.91 -1.34 16.24
C VAL A 3 13.76 -1.53 15.00
N LEU A 4 13.24 -2.30 14.03
CA LEU A 4 13.86 -2.41 12.72
C LEU A 4 13.54 -1.14 11.91
N LEU A 5 14.56 -0.36 11.58
CA LEU A 5 14.44 0.78 10.67
C LEU A 5 14.94 0.39 9.29
N LEU A 6 14.01 0.16 8.36
CA LEU A 6 14.34 -0.09 6.95
C LEU A 6 14.28 1.21 6.16
N LYS A 7 15.38 1.56 5.47
CA LYS A 7 15.38 2.63 4.47
C LYS A 7 15.25 2.01 3.09
N LEU A 8 14.05 2.08 2.52
CA LEU A 8 13.78 1.60 1.17
C LEU A 8 13.75 2.79 0.21
N GLU A 9 14.35 2.62 -0.96
CA GLU A 9 14.36 3.66 -2.00
C GLU A 9 13.02 3.71 -2.73
N SER A 10 12.25 4.77 -2.47
CA SER A 10 10.90 4.96 -3.00
C SER A 10 10.83 4.95 -4.54
N LYS A 11 11.90 5.33 -5.24
CA LYS A 11 11.95 5.35 -6.71
C LYS A 11 11.83 3.97 -7.36
N TYR A 12 12.17 2.90 -6.62
CA TYR A 12 12.08 1.51 -7.10
C TYR A 12 10.77 0.83 -6.69
N GLN A 13 9.94 1.48 -5.89
CA GLN A 13 8.63 0.97 -5.48
C GLN A 13 7.55 1.66 -6.30
N PHE A 14 6.57 0.91 -6.83
CA PHE A 14 5.60 1.50 -7.75
C PHE A 14 4.80 2.65 -7.08
N LEU A 15 4.34 2.45 -5.84
CA LEU A 15 3.69 3.49 -5.04
C LEU A 15 4.63 4.65 -4.72
N GLY A 16 5.88 4.36 -4.35
CA GLY A 16 6.87 5.39 -4.03
C GLY A 16 7.21 6.28 -5.23
N ARG A 17 7.38 5.69 -6.42
CA ARG A 17 7.62 6.43 -7.67
C ARG A 17 6.45 7.36 -8.01
N LEU A 18 5.22 6.88 -7.84
CA LEU A 18 4.03 7.69 -8.09
C LEU A 18 3.87 8.81 -7.05
N ALA A 19 4.14 8.52 -5.79
CA ALA A 19 4.13 9.51 -4.71
C ALA A 19 5.13 10.64 -4.97
N ILE A 20 6.36 10.32 -5.39
CA ILE A 20 7.37 11.31 -5.81
C ILE A 20 6.86 12.13 -7.00
N LYS A 21 6.35 11.47 -8.05
CA LYS A 21 5.84 12.14 -9.26
C LYS A 21 4.78 13.20 -8.94
N HIS A 22 3.87 12.89 -8.03
CA HIS A 22 2.76 13.77 -7.66
C HIS A 22 3.07 14.65 -6.44
N GLN A 23 4.27 14.60 -5.86
CA GLN A 23 4.63 15.35 -4.65
C GLN A 23 3.66 15.09 -3.48
N VAL A 24 3.29 13.83 -3.30
CA VAL A 24 2.44 13.36 -2.20
C VAL A 24 3.28 12.48 -1.29
N SER A 25 3.17 12.66 0.02
CA SER A 25 3.74 11.74 1.00
C SER A 25 2.68 10.71 1.39
N MET A 26 3.09 9.47 1.62
CA MET A 26 2.18 8.42 2.06
C MET A 26 2.78 7.68 3.24
N THR A 27 1.93 7.29 4.18
CA THR A 27 2.26 6.30 5.20
C THR A 27 1.23 5.19 5.11
N GLY A 28 1.65 3.95 5.32
CA GLY A 28 0.75 2.83 5.27
C GLY A 28 1.37 1.58 5.85
N TYR A 29 0.51 0.63 6.18
CA TYR A 29 0.92 -0.66 6.68
C TYR A 29 0.07 -1.76 6.04
N PRO A 30 0.66 -2.95 5.81
CA PRO A 30 -0.09 -4.10 5.35
C PRO A 30 -1.07 -4.55 6.44
N LEU A 31 -2.31 -4.86 6.04
CA LEU A 31 -3.36 -5.38 6.91
C LEU A 31 -3.44 -6.90 6.86
N SER A 32 -3.42 -7.44 5.64
CA SER A 32 -3.57 -8.87 5.36
C SER A 32 -3.12 -9.16 3.94
N TYR A 33 -3.13 -10.43 3.57
CA TYR A 33 -2.87 -10.87 2.20
C TYR A 33 -3.71 -12.10 1.88
N TYR A 34 -3.91 -12.35 0.60
CA TYR A 34 -4.41 -13.62 0.08
C TYR A 34 -3.63 -13.99 -1.18
N LYS A 35 -3.68 -15.27 -1.59
CA LYS A 35 -2.90 -15.77 -2.72
C LYS A 35 -3.80 -16.61 -3.62
N ASP A 36 -3.62 -16.46 -4.93
CA ASP A 36 -4.13 -17.40 -5.94
C ASP A 36 -2.96 -18.12 -6.64
N SER A 37 -3.24 -18.87 -7.70
CA SER A 37 -2.21 -19.64 -8.42
C SER A 37 -1.09 -18.78 -9.02
N ASN A 38 -1.35 -17.48 -9.23
CA ASN A 38 -0.50 -16.61 -10.03
C ASN A 38 0.12 -15.47 -9.22
N HIS A 39 -0.59 -14.94 -8.22
CA HIS A 39 -0.19 -13.73 -7.51
C HIS A 39 -0.47 -13.79 -6.01
N LEU A 40 0.37 -13.07 -5.25
CA LEU A 40 0.05 -12.63 -3.90
C LEU A 40 -0.65 -11.27 -3.96
N TYR A 41 -1.75 -11.15 -3.26
CA TYR A 41 -2.55 -9.94 -3.14
C TYR A 41 -2.35 -9.36 -1.75
N LEU A 42 -1.76 -8.17 -1.69
CA LEU A 42 -1.55 -7.45 -0.45
C LEU A 42 -2.69 -6.46 -0.22
N ILE A 43 -3.36 -6.60 0.92
CA ILE A 43 -4.33 -5.63 1.43
C ILE A 43 -3.58 -4.72 2.38
N GLN A 44 -3.59 -3.42 2.10
CA GLN A 44 -2.88 -2.41 2.88
C GLN A 44 -3.78 -1.21 3.12
N CYS A 45 -3.51 -0.48 4.19
CA CYS A 45 -4.16 0.80 4.43
C CYS A 45 -3.14 1.88 4.72
N GLY A 46 -3.55 3.13 4.56
CA GLY A 46 -2.66 4.26 4.77
C GLY A 46 -3.32 5.61 4.63
N PHE A 47 -2.50 6.63 4.86
CA PHE A 47 -2.87 8.04 4.73
C PHE A 47 -2.00 8.71 3.66
N MET A 48 -2.61 9.64 2.92
CA MET A 48 -1.93 10.50 1.96
C MET A 48 -1.84 11.93 2.50
N PHE A 49 -0.67 12.55 2.35
CA PHE A 49 -0.41 13.93 2.78
C PHE A 49 0.08 14.75 1.60
N GLY A 50 -0.49 15.94 1.42
CA GLY A 50 -0.15 16.85 0.33
C GLY A 50 -1.38 17.59 -0.19
N GLN A 51 -1.20 18.36 -1.26
CA GLN A 51 -2.28 19.13 -1.88
C GLN A 51 -3.37 18.21 -2.48
N GLU A 52 -4.64 18.58 -2.31
CA GLU A 52 -5.79 17.80 -2.80
C GLU A 52 -5.70 17.44 -4.28
N LYS A 53 -5.35 18.42 -5.12
CA LYS A 53 -5.20 18.21 -6.57
C LYS A 53 -4.18 17.12 -6.88
N ASN A 54 -3.09 17.06 -6.13
CA ASN A 54 -2.03 16.08 -6.30
C ASN A 54 -2.46 14.69 -5.81
N LYS A 55 -3.17 14.62 -4.68
CA LYS A 55 -3.76 13.36 -4.17
C LYS A 55 -4.73 12.76 -5.20
N ILE A 56 -5.61 13.58 -5.78
CA ILE A 56 -6.54 13.12 -6.82
C ILE A 56 -5.81 12.59 -8.06
N ASN A 57 -4.77 13.29 -8.51
CA ASN A 57 -3.98 12.86 -9.67
C ASN A 57 -3.18 11.58 -9.40
N LEU A 58 -2.63 11.45 -8.18
CA LEU A 58 -1.97 10.23 -7.71
C LEU A 58 -2.92 9.04 -7.79
N ILE A 59 -4.13 9.17 -7.24
CA ILE A 59 -5.13 8.09 -7.24
C ILE A 59 -5.47 7.66 -8.67
N LYS A 60 -5.67 8.62 -9.59
CA LYS A 60 -5.94 8.33 -10.99
C LYS A 60 -4.81 7.54 -11.65
N ASP A 61 -3.56 7.83 -11.31
CA ASP A 61 -2.41 7.13 -11.88
C ASP A 61 -2.15 5.77 -11.22
N ILE A 62 -2.42 5.62 -9.92
CA ILE A 62 -2.38 4.33 -9.21
C ILE A 62 -3.35 3.36 -9.89
N LYS A 63 -4.58 3.78 -10.19
CA LYS A 63 -5.61 2.95 -10.82
C LYS A 63 -5.25 2.45 -12.23
N LYS A 64 -4.23 3.04 -12.88
CA LYS A 64 -3.73 2.63 -14.20
C LYS A 64 -2.58 1.63 -14.11
N GLN A 65 -2.02 1.39 -12.93
CA GLN A 65 -0.88 0.48 -12.77
C GLN A 65 -1.33 -0.99 -12.84
N PRO A 66 -0.53 -1.89 -13.43
CA PRO A 66 -0.86 -3.32 -13.49
C PRO A 66 -0.93 -3.99 -12.11
N GLU A 67 -0.25 -3.43 -11.11
CA GLU A 67 -0.28 -3.88 -9.72
C GLU A 67 -1.59 -3.51 -9.01
N TYR A 68 -2.35 -2.53 -9.49
CA TYR A 68 -3.60 -2.12 -8.85
C TYR A 68 -4.72 -3.16 -9.07
N VAL A 69 -5.48 -3.42 -8.00
CA VAL A 69 -6.65 -4.30 -8.04
C VAL A 69 -7.92 -3.53 -7.68
N GLN A 70 -7.97 -2.99 -6.46
CA GLN A 70 -9.12 -2.23 -5.97
C GLN A 70 -8.71 -1.31 -4.83
N SER A 71 -9.50 -0.27 -4.57
CA SER A 71 -9.30 0.63 -3.44
C SER A 71 -10.60 1.23 -2.93
N GLU A 72 -10.69 1.43 -1.63
CA GLU A 72 -11.71 2.25 -0.97
C GLU A 72 -11.03 3.46 -0.33
N MET A 73 -11.61 4.65 -0.49
CA MET A 73 -10.99 5.89 -0.06
C MET A 73 -12.02 6.80 0.60
N LYS A 74 -11.64 7.37 1.75
CA LYS A 74 -12.42 8.39 2.46
C LYS A 74 -11.46 9.46 2.96
N ASN A 75 -11.58 10.66 2.41
CA ASN A 75 -10.64 11.76 2.64
C ASN A 75 -9.20 11.30 2.34
N ASP A 76 -8.30 11.45 3.30
CA ASP A 76 -6.89 11.08 3.17
C ASP A 76 -6.60 9.61 3.44
N PHE A 77 -7.59 8.88 3.95
CA PHE A 77 -7.45 7.47 4.26
C PHE A 77 -7.82 6.59 3.07
N ALA A 78 -6.99 5.58 2.82
CA ALA A 78 -7.21 4.61 1.76
C ALA A 78 -6.99 3.18 2.25
N ILE A 79 -7.84 2.27 1.80
CA ILE A 79 -7.59 0.83 1.77
C ILE A 79 -7.33 0.47 0.31
N LEU A 80 -6.26 -0.27 0.07
CA LEU A 80 -5.78 -0.59 -1.26
C LEU A 80 -5.41 -2.07 -1.33
N VAL A 81 -5.81 -2.73 -2.41
CA VAL A 81 -5.38 -4.09 -2.75
C VAL A 81 -4.45 -4.02 -3.96
N THR A 82 -3.29 -4.66 -3.83
CA THR A 82 -2.24 -4.67 -4.87
C THR A 82 -1.74 -6.08 -5.13
N LYS A 83 -1.40 -6.36 -6.38
CA LYS A 83 -0.64 -7.55 -6.75
C LYS A 83 0.83 -7.33 -6.39
N GLN A 84 1.41 -8.31 -5.74
CA GLN A 84 2.83 -8.36 -5.46
C GLN A 84 3.51 -9.31 -6.47
N PRO A 85 4.81 -9.13 -6.74
CA PRO A 85 5.57 -10.04 -7.57
C PRO A 85 5.45 -11.51 -7.09
N PRO A 86 5.48 -12.50 -8.00
CA PRO A 86 5.22 -13.90 -7.66
C PRO A 86 6.24 -14.53 -6.69
N PHE A 87 7.45 -13.97 -6.62
CA PHE A 87 8.51 -14.36 -5.68
C PHE A 87 8.37 -13.70 -4.29
N THR A 88 7.28 -12.98 -4.03
CA THR A 88 7.06 -12.35 -2.73
C THR A 88 6.63 -13.39 -1.72
N GLU A 89 7.42 -13.54 -0.65
CA GLU A 89 7.12 -14.41 0.48
C GLU A 89 6.83 -13.58 1.73
N VAL A 90 5.97 -14.11 2.59
CA VAL A 90 5.64 -13.49 3.86
C VAL A 90 6.71 -13.91 4.87
N PHE A 91 7.50 -12.94 5.34
CA PHE A 91 8.64 -13.22 6.23
C PHE A 91 8.27 -13.27 7.73
N TRP A 92 7.04 -12.93 8.09
CA TRP A 92 6.57 -12.82 9.48
C TRP A 92 5.31 -13.66 9.71
N ASP A 93 5.09 -14.13 10.94
CA ASP A 93 3.89 -14.92 11.26
C ASP A 93 2.64 -14.02 11.29
N PRO A 94 1.62 -14.25 10.43
CA PRO A 94 0.42 -13.42 10.32
C PRO A 94 -0.37 -13.25 11.63
N ARG A 95 -0.10 -14.07 12.66
CA ARG A 95 -0.68 -13.95 14.00
C ARG A 95 -0.04 -12.86 14.87
N ILE A 96 1.16 -12.38 14.53
CA ILE A 96 1.93 -11.39 15.33
C ILE A 96 1.38 -9.96 15.15
N ILE A 97 1.11 -9.57 13.91
CA ILE A 97 0.56 -8.25 13.54
C ILE A 97 -0.75 -8.50 12.79
N ARG A 98 -1.81 -8.82 13.52
CA ARG A 98 -3.15 -8.95 12.94
C ARG A 98 -3.97 -7.73 13.35
N PRO A 99 -3.89 -6.59 12.63
CA PRO A 99 -4.79 -5.48 12.88
C PRO A 99 -6.20 -5.99 12.58
N SER A 100 -6.92 -6.34 13.64
CA SER A 100 -8.32 -6.72 13.53
C SER A 100 -9.08 -5.43 13.30
N PRO A 101 -9.71 -5.22 12.13
CA PRO A 101 -10.53 -4.04 11.94
C PRO A 101 -11.61 -4.06 12.99
N THR A 102 -11.60 -3.07 13.89
CA THR A 102 -12.71 -2.86 14.81
C THR A 102 -13.73 -2.06 14.02
N ILE A 103 -14.82 -2.70 13.60
CA ILE A 103 -15.97 -2.01 13.05
C ILE A 103 -16.62 -1.29 14.24
N ILE A 104 -16.59 0.04 14.24
CA ILE A 104 -17.34 0.90 15.18
C ILE A 104 -18.47 1.55 14.40
#